data_AF-A0A2E0L085-F1
#
_entry.id   AF-A0A2E0L085-F1
#
_cell.length_a   1.000
_cell.length_b   1.000
_cell.length_c   1.000
_cell.angle_alpha   90.00
_cell.angle_beta   90.00
_cell.angle_gamma   90.00
#
_symmetry.space_group_name_H-M   'P 1'
#
loop_
_entity.id
_entity.type
_entity.pdbx_description
1 polymer ?
#
loop_
_entity_poly.entity_id
_entity_poly.type
_entity_poly.pdbx_seq_one_letter_code
_entity_poly.pdbx_strand_id
1 'polypeptide(L)'
;MFNWLSGLFRQRPERSTAPHLAAVARHNAVRWPNLAESESQARVYQQSPWVYIAVNRIAEAAALVPLHVQQLQGEQAIDVERHPLEVLLDAPNPYLSRFELMEQTVGMLELTGDAYWFLVGDARGRPVQIWPLRPDRIAIVPDETHYVRGYVYEIDGQRIPLEAAEVVHFKRWHPSNDYYGLSALEAGRIAISGDRAMAEWNRNTFSQDNGVPAGIVNVKEYVSDSDFERIKRDWRQSYGGPQRRTAFLRGGGIEWQNIGLSHTDLDFLSGREAHRNEILNLFGLPVGLVSENATEANAKVAERLFVERTLWPKLVRIAQKITQELLPFWPGTAVAAFEDIRPTDLQARLEDIRTAYPVLSINEIRERYYQLPAVAWGDRPVGAQNRASESQPETEPRGADDALVELKRWERFSVKRWGQQGGRAFEVRALPEEVAFEVSAGLLAADSVDEAQQVFRTAQTDLLALGAGGG
;
A
#
# COMPACT_ATOMS: atom_id res chain seq x y z
N MET A 1 6.67 32.62 19.13
CA MET A 1 5.88 31.85 18.16
C MET A 1 5.08 32.84 17.34
N PHE A 2 5.30 32.87 16.02
CA PHE A 2 4.51 33.67 15.10
C PHE A 2 3.11 33.07 15.06
N ASN A 3 2.14 33.73 15.68
CA ASN A 3 0.79 33.19 15.87
C ASN A 3 -0.03 33.33 14.57
N TRP A 4 0.34 32.53 13.56
CA TRP A 4 -0.32 32.44 12.25
C TRP A 4 -1.78 31.99 12.35
N LEU A 5 -2.15 31.36 13.46
CA LEU A 5 -3.47 30.80 13.75
C LEU A 5 -4.49 31.85 14.25
N SER A 6 -4.04 33.06 14.57
CA SER A 6 -4.87 34.13 15.17
C SER A 6 -6.10 34.55 14.36
N GLY A 7 -6.13 34.26 13.05
CA GLY A 7 -7.26 34.61 12.16
C GLY A 7 -8.33 33.51 11.98
N LEU A 8 -7.97 32.23 12.06
CA LEU A 8 -8.86 31.12 11.65
C LEU A 8 -9.65 30.49 12.81
N PHE A 9 -9.13 30.55 14.04
CA PHE A 9 -9.75 29.89 15.18
C PHE A 9 -10.96 30.62 15.78
N ARG A 10 -11.32 31.79 15.26
CA ARG A 10 -12.57 32.47 15.60
C ARG A 10 -13.83 31.81 14.99
N GLN A 11 -13.67 30.80 14.13
CA GLN A 11 -14.78 30.23 13.33
C GLN A 11 -15.02 28.73 13.52
N ARG A 12 -14.33 28.02 14.43
CA ARG A 12 -14.82 26.69 14.81
C ARG A 12 -16.08 26.89 15.67
N PRO A 13 -17.25 26.34 15.31
CA PRO A 13 -18.43 26.47 16.14
C PRO A 13 -18.10 25.92 17.54
N GLU A 14 -18.39 26.70 18.58
CA GLU A 14 -18.27 26.26 19.97
C GLU A 14 -19.06 24.96 20.12
N ARG A 15 -18.36 23.82 20.21
CA ARG A 15 -19.00 22.54 20.44
C ARG A 15 -19.45 22.52 21.90
N SER A 16 -20.70 22.12 22.14
CA SER A 16 -21.19 21.88 23.49
C SER A 16 -20.24 20.92 24.23
N THR A 17 -19.75 21.34 25.40
CA THR A 17 -18.77 20.57 26.17
C THR A 17 -19.41 19.31 26.71
N ALA A 18 -18.87 18.14 26.36
CA ALA A 18 -19.37 16.89 26.93
C ALA A 18 -19.02 16.83 28.44
N PRO A 19 -19.98 16.50 29.32
CA PRO A 19 -19.82 16.66 30.77
C PRO A 19 -18.73 15.77 31.38
N HIS A 20 -18.39 14.65 30.74
CA HIS A 20 -17.35 13.74 31.22
C HIS A 20 -15.92 14.24 30.91
N LEU A 21 -15.73 15.21 29.99
CA LEU A 21 -14.39 15.69 29.60
C LEU A 21 -13.63 16.29 30.77
N ALA A 22 -14.31 17.08 31.61
CA ALA A 22 -13.71 17.64 32.82
C ALA A 22 -13.26 16.54 33.81
N ALA A 23 -14.05 15.46 33.95
CA ALA A 23 -13.68 14.35 34.82
C ALA A 23 -12.48 13.57 34.27
N VAL A 24 -12.46 13.30 32.96
CA VAL A 24 -11.35 12.60 32.27
C VAL A 24 -10.06 13.42 32.36
N ALA A 25 -10.13 14.73 32.10
CA ALA A 25 -8.96 15.61 32.16
C ALA A 25 -8.41 15.78 33.59
N ARG A 26 -9.26 15.73 34.62
CA ARG A 26 -8.81 15.75 36.03
C ARG A 26 -8.24 14.42 36.50
N HIS A 27 -8.79 13.31 35.99
CA HIS A 27 -8.31 11.97 36.30
C HIS A 27 -6.92 11.72 35.71
N ASN A 28 -6.70 12.20 34.48
CA ASN A 28 -5.47 12.00 33.75
C ASN A 28 -4.54 13.21 33.92
N ALA A 29 -3.39 13.00 34.56
CA ALA A 29 -2.32 14.00 34.55
C ALA A 29 -1.61 14.05 33.19
N VAL A 30 -0.91 15.15 32.92
CA VAL A 30 0.08 15.21 31.82
C VAL A 30 1.07 14.08 32.03
N ARG A 31 1.02 13.08 31.15
CA ARG A 31 1.91 11.92 31.20
C ARG A 31 2.93 12.05 30.09
N TRP A 32 4.20 12.00 30.44
CA TRP A 32 5.25 11.82 29.45
C TRP A 32 5.26 10.36 29.00
N PRO A 33 5.36 10.08 27.69
CA PRO A 33 5.72 8.76 27.22
C PRO A 33 6.96 8.31 27.97
N ASN A 34 6.96 7.07 28.46
CA ASN A 34 8.12 6.54 29.15
C ASN A 34 9.23 6.38 28.10
N LEU A 35 10.23 7.25 28.13
CA LEU A 35 11.37 7.21 27.18
C LEU A 35 12.02 5.83 27.15
N ALA A 36 12.07 5.12 28.28
CA ALA A 36 12.59 3.75 28.32
C ALA A 36 11.73 2.77 27.51
N GLU A 37 10.40 2.91 27.55
CA GLU A 37 9.48 2.12 26.73
C GLU A 37 9.58 2.50 25.25
N SER A 38 9.67 3.79 24.91
CA SER A 38 9.80 4.20 23.52
C SER A 38 11.15 3.84 22.89
N GLU A 39 12.25 4.00 23.63
CA GLU A 39 13.55 3.45 23.22
C GLU A 39 13.50 1.93 23.10
N SER A 40 12.73 1.25 23.96
CA SER A 40 12.55 -0.20 23.84
C SER A 40 11.80 -0.59 22.56
N GLN A 41 10.79 0.18 22.13
CA GLN A 41 10.07 -0.07 20.88
C GLN A 41 10.96 0.14 19.65
N ALA A 42 11.72 1.24 19.62
CA ALA A 42 12.68 1.50 18.55
C ALA A 42 13.78 0.42 18.51
N ARG A 43 14.28 0.00 19.68
CA ARG A 43 15.26 -1.09 19.80
C ARG A 43 14.69 -2.42 19.32
N VAL A 44 13.43 -2.73 19.65
CA VAL A 44 12.75 -3.94 19.17
C VAL A 44 12.66 -3.94 17.64
N TYR A 45 12.31 -2.82 17.01
CA TYR A 45 12.33 -2.69 15.55
C TYR A 45 13.72 -2.91 14.95
N GLN A 46 14.78 -2.37 15.57
CA GLN A 46 16.16 -2.53 15.11
C GLN A 46 16.71 -3.96 15.30
N GLN A 47 16.21 -4.70 16.29
CA GLN A 47 16.77 -6.00 16.69
C GLN A 47 15.94 -7.21 16.25
N SER A 48 14.64 -7.03 15.96
CA SER A 48 13.76 -8.12 15.53
C SER A 48 13.51 -8.03 14.02
N PRO A 49 14.05 -8.98 13.21
CA PRO A 49 13.84 -8.99 11.77
C PRO A 49 12.37 -9.07 11.37
N TRP A 50 11.56 -9.84 12.12
CA TRP A 50 10.14 -10.00 11.84
C TRP A 50 9.34 -8.72 12.06
N VAL A 51 9.66 -7.98 13.13
CA VAL A 51 9.07 -6.65 13.38
C VAL A 51 9.50 -5.66 12.29
N TYR A 52 10.79 -5.65 11.94
CA TYR A 52 11.31 -4.79 10.87
C TYR A 52 10.55 -5.02 9.56
N ILE A 53 10.49 -6.29 9.10
CA ILE A 53 9.78 -6.68 7.88
C ILE A 53 8.32 -6.26 7.95
N ALA A 54 7.67 -6.50 9.09
CA ALA A 54 6.24 -6.23 9.20
C ALA A 54 5.90 -4.75 9.11
N VAL A 55 6.59 -3.92 9.90
CA VAL A 55 6.38 -2.48 9.95
C VAL A 55 6.78 -1.84 8.62
N ASN A 56 7.94 -2.18 8.06
CA ASN A 56 8.41 -1.62 6.80
C ASN A 56 7.47 -1.97 5.64
N ARG A 57 7.03 -3.23 5.52
CA ARG A 57 6.10 -3.64 4.45
C ARG A 57 4.77 -2.87 4.50
N ILE A 58 4.23 -2.66 5.71
CA ILE A 58 2.98 -1.89 5.88
C ILE A 58 3.21 -0.41 5.57
N ALA A 59 4.31 0.16 6.04
CA ALA A 59 4.64 1.57 5.87
C ALA A 59 4.91 1.93 4.40
N GLU A 60 5.74 1.14 3.71
CA GLU A 60 6.03 1.32 2.27
C GLU A 60 4.77 1.15 1.43
N ALA A 61 3.99 0.08 1.68
CA ALA A 61 2.75 -0.16 0.94
C ALA A 61 1.73 0.97 1.13
N ALA A 62 1.65 1.56 2.32
CA ALA A 62 0.79 2.71 2.57
C ALA A 62 1.31 3.99 1.91
N ALA A 63 2.63 4.20 1.90
CA ALA A 63 3.26 5.37 1.30
C ALA A 63 3.18 5.40 -0.24
N LEU A 64 3.01 4.24 -0.88
CA LEU A 64 2.77 4.13 -2.31
C LEU A 64 1.41 4.68 -2.74
N VAL A 65 0.40 4.66 -1.88
CA VAL A 65 -0.98 4.98 -2.27
C VAL A 65 -1.17 6.50 -2.37
N PRO A 66 -1.57 7.02 -3.54
CA PRO A 66 -1.89 8.44 -3.68
C PRO A 66 -3.08 8.84 -2.81
N LEU A 67 -3.04 10.07 -2.28
CA LEU A 67 -4.14 10.68 -1.56
C LEU A 67 -4.69 11.83 -2.39
N HIS A 68 -6.00 11.80 -2.60
CA HIS A 68 -6.75 12.81 -3.34
C HIS A 68 -7.73 13.53 -2.43
N VAL A 69 -8.04 14.77 -2.77
CA VAL A 69 -9.06 15.57 -2.11
C VAL A 69 -10.30 15.61 -2.99
N GLN A 70 -11.41 15.17 -2.42
CA GLN A 70 -12.71 15.13 -3.08
C GLN A 70 -13.61 16.21 -2.50
N GLN A 71 -14.25 17.00 -3.36
CA GLN A 71 -15.29 17.92 -2.96
C GLN A 71 -16.64 17.21 -2.91
N LEU A 72 -17.35 17.36 -1.79
CA LEU A 72 -18.70 16.85 -1.65
C LEU A 72 -19.68 17.81 -2.35
N GLN A 73 -20.35 17.32 -3.39
CA GLN A 73 -21.44 17.98 -4.09
C GLN A 73 -22.70 17.12 -3.96
N GLY A 74 -23.50 17.39 -2.93
CA GLY A 74 -24.64 16.54 -2.56
C GLY A 74 -24.16 15.17 -2.06
N GLU A 75 -24.60 14.09 -2.71
CA GLU A 75 -24.17 12.72 -2.43
C GLU A 75 -22.91 12.31 -3.22
N GLN A 76 -22.49 13.11 -4.20
CA GLN A 76 -21.33 12.80 -5.04
C GLN A 76 -20.05 13.41 -4.49
N ALA A 77 -18.97 12.63 -4.52
CA ALA A 77 -17.62 13.06 -4.22
C ALA A 77 -16.86 13.24 -5.55
N ILE A 78 -16.46 14.46 -5.86
CA ILE A 78 -15.77 14.80 -7.11
C ILE A 78 -14.33 15.16 -6.79
N ASP A 79 -13.37 14.50 -7.44
CA ASP A 79 -11.95 14.79 -7.26
C ASP A 79 -11.64 16.25 -7.62
N VAL A 80 -10.93 16.93 -6.72
CA VAL A 80 -10.43 18.28 -6.93
C VAL A 80 -9.02 18.19 -7.49
N GLU A 81 -8.85 18.59 -8.73
CA GLU A 81 -7.53 18.57 -9.36
C GLU A 81 -6.54 19.46 -8.59
N ARG A 82 -5.48 18.83 -8.08
CA ARG A 82 -4.32 19.49 -7.47
C ARG A 82 -4.69 20.41 -6.31
N HIS A 83 -5.48 19.90 -5.37
CA HIS A 83 -5.86 20.64 -4.17
C HIS A 83 -4.60 21.11 -3.39
N PRO A 84 -4.59 22.30 -2.74
CA PRO A 84 -3.42 22.79 -2.01
C PRO A 84 -2.87 21.84 -0.94
N LEU A 85 -3.72 20.99 -0.35
CA LEU A 85 -3.29 19.92 0.54
C LEU A 85 -2.44 18.86 -0.18
N GLU A 86 -2.82 18.46 -1.39
CA GLU A 86 -2.04 17.49 -2.19
C GLU A 86 -0.66 18.06 -2.51
N VAL A 87 -0.61 19.34 -2.90
CA VAL A 87 0.65 20.05 -3.15
C VAL A 87 1.52 20.12 -1.89
N LEU A 88 0.91 20.37 -0.73
CA LEU A 88 1.61 20.34 0.56
C LEU A 88 2.12 18.93 0.89
N LEU A 89 1.35 17.88 0.60
CA LEU A 89 1.76 16.50 0.87
C LEU A 89 2.84 16.00 -0.08
N ASP A 90 2.91 16.51 -1.32
CA ASP A 90 3.96 16.16 -2.28
C ASP A 90 5.35 16.65 -1.82
N ALA A 91 5.39 17.85 -1.23
CA ALA A 91 6.60 18.46 -0.66
C ALA A 91 6.32 19.00 0.77
N PRO A 92 6.16 18.11 1.76
CA PRO A 92 5.73 18.47 3.12
C PRO A 92 6.72 19.40 3.82
N ASN A 93 8.01 19.24 3.55
CA ASN A 93 9.04 20.18 3.99
C ASN A 93 10.24 20.07 3.03
N PRO A 94 11.27 20.91 3.15
CA PRO A 94 12.42 20.90 2.24
C PRO A 94 13.25 19.60 2.23
N TYR A 95 13.00 18.67 3.16
CA TYR A 95 13.82 17.48 3.39
C TYR A 95 13.09 16.16 3.18
N LEU A 96 11.76 16.16 3.22
CA LEU A 96 10.94 14.96 3.11
C LEU A 96 10.07 15.03 1.86
N SER A 97 9.98 13.91 1.18
CA SER A 97 8.96 13.61 0.17
C SER A 97 7.66 13.13 0.83
N ARG A 98 6.58 13.07 0.04
CA ARG A 98 5.32 12.43 0.44
C ARG A 98 5.51 11.01 0.96
N PHE A 99 6.33 10.24 0.25
CA PHE A 99 6.58 8.84 0.56
C PHE A 99 7.19 8.72 1.96
N GLU A 100 8.26 9.47 2.24
CA GLU A 100 8.94 9.44 3.54
C GLU A 100 8.05 9.93 4.68
N LEU A 101 7.21 10.95 4.45
CA LEU A 101 6.25 11.41 5.45
C LEU A 101 5.24 10.30 5.80
N MET A 102 4.63 9.67 4.79
CA MET A 102 3.64 8.62 5.01
C MET A 102 4.28 7.37 5.63
N GLU A 103 5.47 6.99 5.18
CA GLU A 103 6.25 5.88 5.72
C GLU A 103 6.54 6.09 7.21
N GLN A 104 7.04 7.27 7.60
CA GLN A 104 7.29 7.60 9.00
C GLN A 104 6.01 7.62 9.83
N THR A 105 4.91 8.12 9.28
CA THR A 105 3.62 8.21 9.97
C THR A 105 3.06 6.83 10.29
N VAL A 106 3.02 5.96 9.28
CA VAL A 106 2.52 4.59 9.43
C VAL A 106 3.48 3.77 10.29
N GLY A 107 4.79 3.91 10.10
CA GLY A 107 5.80 3.26 10.93
C GLY A 107 5.62 3.58 12.41
N MET A 108 5.50 4.87 12.77
CA MET A 108 5.31 5.29 14.17
C MET A 108 3.97 4.82 14.75
N LEU A 109 2.90 4.78 13.95
CA LEU A 109 1.61 4.22 14.36
C LEU A 109 1.69 2.72 14.66
N GLU A 110 2.49 1.95 13.92
CA GLU A 110 2.69 0.53 14.19
C GLU A 110 3.59 0.29 15.41
N LEU A 111 4.65 1.09 15.58
CA LEU A 111 5.63 0.95 16.65
C LEU A 111 5.13 1.45 18.00
N THR A 112 4.50 2.63 18.04
CA THR A 112 4.16 3.34 19.28
C THR A 112 2.66 3.46 19.51
N GLY A 113 1.84 3.26 18.46
CA GLY A 113 0.40 3.49 18.51
C GLY A 113 0.00 4.93 18.18
N ASP A 114 0.97 5.85 18.16
CA ASP A 114 0.80 7.27 17.95
C ASP A 114 1.73 7.79 16.84
N ALA A 115 1.28 8.80 16.11
CA ALA A 115 2.12 9.59 15.22
C ALA A 115 1.64 11.04 15.22
N TYR A 116 2.58 11.97 15.07
CA TYR A 116 2.31 13.40 15.21
C TYR A 116 2.88 14.14 14.02
N TRP A 117 2.10 15.07 13.48
CA TRP A 117 2.57 16.05 12.51
C TRP A 117 2.48 17.44 13.13
N PHE A 118 3.58 18.18 13.11
CA PHE A 118 3.60 19.59 13.42
C PHE A 118 3.45 20.42 12.15
N LEU A 119 2.49 21.34 12.19
CA LEU A 119 2.12 22.21 11.09
C LEU A 119 2.79 23.57 11.27
N VAL A 120 3.53 23.99 10.26
CA VAL A 120 4.02 25.37 10.15
C VAL A 120 3.18 26.07 9.11
N GLY A 121 2.58 27.21 9.43
CA GLY A 121 1.74 27.94 8.49
C GLY A 121 2.25 29.30 8.04
N ASP A 122 1.57 29.84 7.03
CA ASP A 122 1.82 31.16 6.46
C ASP A 122 1.09 32.27 7.22
N ALA A 123 1.37 33.53 6.87
CA ALA A 123 0.70 34.69 7.45
C ALA A 123 -0.83 34.72 7.19
N ARG A 124 -1.36 33.86 6.33
CA ARG A 124 -2.80 33.73 6.03
C ARG A 124 -3.46 32.60 6.84
N GLY A 125 -2.74 31.97 7.75
CA GLY A 125 -3.31 30.94 8.59
C GLY A 125 -3.37 29.55 7.95
N ARG A 126 -2.62 29.31 6.86
CA ARG A 126 -2.66 28.01 6.16
C ARG A 126 -1.36 27.23 6.37
N PRO A 127 -1.40 25.91 6.62
CA PRO A 127 -0.22 25.08 6.68
C PRO A 127 0.57 25.14 5.37
N VAL A 128 1.87 25.39 5.49
CA VAL A 128 2.84 25.38 4.38
C VAL A 128 3.96 24.37 4.58
N GLN A 129 4.12 23.83 5.79
CA GLN A 129 5.01 22.71 6.04
C GLN A 129 4.42 21.74 7.06
N ILE A 130 4.83 20.48 6.93
CA ILE A 130 4.50 19.37 7.80
C ILE A 130 5.80 18.73 8.29
N TRP A 131 5.95 18.63 9.61
CA TRP A 131 7.09 18.02 10.27
C TRP A 131 6.64 16.82 11.11
N PRO A 132 7.04 15.59 10.77
CA PRO A 132 6.75 14.45 11.62
C PRO A 132 7.53 14.59 12.94
N LEU A 133 6.81 14.53 14.05
CA LEU A 133 7.40 14.56 15.39
C LEU A 133 7.48 13.16 15.95
N ARG A 134 8.59 12.85 16.62
CA ARG A 134 8.75 11.54 17.26
C ARG A 134 7.82 11.43 18.48
N PRO A 135 7.01 10.36 18.60
CA PRO A 135 6.07 10.18 19.71
C PRO A 135 6.72 10.16 21.10
N ASP A 136 7.96 9.68 21.22
CA ASP A 136 8.69 9.60 22.50
C ASP A 136 8.98 10.97 23.12
N ARG A 137 8.91 12.04 22.32
CA ARG A 137 9.22 13.40 22.71
C ARG A 137 7.98 14.27 22.89
N ILE A 138 6.78 13.71 22.79
CA ILE A 138 5.50 14.44 22.85
C ILE A 138 4.74 14.08 24.13
N ALA A 139 4.41 15.08 24.94
CA ALA A 139 3.40 14.96 26.00
C ALA A 139 2.10 15.66 25.60
N ILE A 140 0.97 15.00 25.86
CA ILE A 140 -0.36 15.58 25.67
C ILE A 140 -0.75 16.34 26.93
N VAL A 141 -1.29 17.55 26.77
CA VAL A 141 -1.83 18.34 27.88
C VAL A 141 -3.36 18.24 27.88
N PRO A 142 -3.96 17.49 28.82
CA PRO A 142 -5.41 17.38 28.96
C PRO A 142 -6.09 18.74 29.17
N ASP A 143 -7.31 18.88 28.66
CA ASP A 143 -8.16 20.06 28.91
C ASP A 143 -9.58 19.66 29.30
N GLU A 144 -10.13 20.37 30.29
CA GLU A 144 -11.48 20.11 30.79
C GLU A 144 -12.58 20.48 29.80
N THR A 145 -12.28 21.40 28.86
CA THR A 145 -13.25 21.96 27.92
C THR A 145 -13.06 21.41 26.51
N HIS A 146 -11.82 21.36 26.02
CA HIS A 146 -11.48 21.04 24.63
C HIS A 146 -10.86 19.65 24.45
N TYR A 147 -10.90 18.79 25.48
CA TYR A 147 -10.25 17.48 25.55
C TYR A 147 -8.71 17.53 25.58
N VAL A 148 -8.08 18.28 24.65
CA VAL A 148 -6.64 18.53 24.59
C VAL A 148 -6.39 20.03 24.50
N ARG A 149 -5.58 20.58 25.42
CA ARG A 149 -5.17 21.99 25.44
C ARG A 149 -4.09 22.27 24.41
N GLY A 150 -3.17 21.33 24.29
CA GLY A 150 -1.98 21.42 23.46
C GLY A 150 -1.04 20.27 23.75
N TYR A 151 0.16 20.39 23.20
CA TYR A 151 1.21 19.39 23.32
C TYR A 151 2.48 20.06 23.84
N VAL A 152 3.38 19.27 24.42
CA VAL A 152 4.73 19.72 24.78
C VAL A 152 5.71 18.81 24.07
N TYR A 153 6.55 19.39 23.22
CA TYR A 153 7.66 18.69 22.59
C TYR A 153 8.93 18.91 23.42
N GLU A 154 9.58 17.82 23.84
CA GLU A 154 10.81 17.87 24.65
C GLU A 154 12.00 17.28 23.88
N ILE A 155 13.09 18.05 23.80
CA ILE A 155 14.36 17.61 23.25
C ILE A 155 15.50 18.16 24.10
N ASP A 156 16.39 17.30 24.57
CA ASP A 156 17.57 17.66 25.38
C ASP A 156 17.26 18.59 26.57
N GLY A 157 16.12 18.35 27.24
CA GLY A 157 15.64 19.13 28.38
C GLY A 157 14.95 20.46 28.02
N GLN A 158 14.94 20.84 26.75
CA GLN A 158 14.18 21.99 26.27
C GLN A 158 12.73 21.58 25.97
N ARG A 159 11.78 22.25 26.63
CA ARG A 159 10.35 22.09 26.40
C ARG A 159 9.80 23.17 25.50
N ILE A 160 9.18 22.75 24.40
CA ILE A 160 8.56 23.60 23.41
C ILE A 160 7.05 23.36 23.49
N PRO A 161 6.26 24.32 24.01
CA PRO A 161 4.81 24.18 24.01
C PRO A 161 4.29 24.34 22.58
N LEU A 162 3.34 23.49 22.19
CA LEU A 162 2.69 23.48 20.88
C LEU A 162 1.18 23.63 21.09
N GLU A 163 0.53 24.45 20.28
CA GLU A 163 -0.93 24.58 20.34
C GLU A 163 -1.60 23.33 19.77
N ALA A 164 -2.78 22.97 20.27
CA ALA A 164 -3.53 21.81 19.76
C ALA A 164 -3.86 21.92 18.26
N ALA A 165 -3.96 23.14 17.75
CA ALA A 165 -4.18 23.43 16.34
C ALA A 165 -2.96 23.19 15.44
N GLU A 166 -1.75 23.25 16.02
CA GLU A 166 -0.50 23.08 15.28
C GLU A 166 -0.13 21.60 15.12
N VAL A 167 -0.83 20.69 15.80
CA VAL A 167 -0.47 19.28 15.85
C VAL A 167 -1.62 18.42 15.32
N VAL A 168 -1.35 17.62 14.30
CA VAL A 168 -2.24 16.52 13.88
C VAL A 168 -1.79 15.26 14.60
N HIS A 169 -2.66 14.67 15.40
CA HIS A 169 -2.34 13.49 16.21
C HIS A 169 -3.05 12.23 15.69
N PHE A 170 -2.33 11.39 14.95
CA PHE A 170 -2.81 10.08 14.53
C PHE A 170 -2.68 9.09 15.68
N LYS A 171 -3.80 8.47 16.06
CA LYS A 171 -3.87 7.59 17.23
C LYS A 171 -4.54 6.25 16.90
N ARG A 172 -4.02 5.16 17.45
CA ARG A 172 -4.70 3.84 17.48
C ARG A 172 -5.66 3.76 18.65
N TRP A 173 -6.69 2.93 18.54
CA TRP A 173 -7.57 2.70 19.68
C TRP A 173 -6.81 2.07 20.85
N HIS A 174 -7.10 2.51 22.08
CA HIS A 174 -6.52 1.99 23.30
C HIS A 174 -7.63 1.79 24.35
N PRO A 175 -7.77 0.61 24.97
CA PRO A 175 -8.87 0.33 25.90
C PRO A 175 -8.72 1.02 27.27
N SER A 176 -7.51 1.18 27.77
CA SER A 176 -7.21 1.71 29.10
C SER A 176 -6.53 3.10 29.12
N ASN A 177 -6.37 3.74 27.96
CA ASN A 177 -5.75 5.06 27.87
C ASN A 177 -6.59 5.97 26.99
N ASP A 178 -7.03 7.09 27.56
CA ASP A 178 -7.85 8.06 26.83
C ASP A 178 -7.02 8.83 25.79
N TYR A 179 -5.74 9.07 26.05
CA TYR A 179 -4.93 10.02 25.27
C TYR A 179 -3.98 9.37 24.26
N TYR A 180 -3.40 8.22 24.58
CA TYR A 180 -2.39 7.55 23.76
C TYR A 180 -2.92 6.29 23.08
N GLY A 181 -2.31 5.90 21.97
CA GLY A 181 -2.70 4.74 21.19
C GLY A 181 -2.01 3.45 21.63
N LEU A 182 -2.65 2.30 21.43
CA LEU A 182 -2.04 1.00 21.68
C LEU A 182 -1.24 0.55 20.44
N SER A 183 0.05 0.28 20.61
CA SER A 183 0.90 -0.27 19.55
C SER A 183 0.66 -1.77 19.35
N ALA A 184 0.94 -2.26 18.13
CA ALA A 184 0.97 -3.71 17.91
C ALA A 184 2.11 -4.35 18.72
N LEU A 185 3.25 -3.66 18.88
CA LEU A 185 4.38 -4.15 19.68
C LEU A 185 4.03 -4.43 21.13
N GLU A 186 3.25 -3.56 21.76
CA GLU A 186 2.84 -3.72 23.15
C GLU A 186 1.94 -4.95 23.32
N ALA A 187 1.01 -5.16 22.39
CA ALA A 187 0.16 -6.34 22.37
C ALA A 187 0.95 -7.64 22.13
N GLY A 188 1.99 -7.61 21.29
CA GLY A 188 2.83 -8.75 20.91
C GLY A 188 4.07 -8.96 21.76
N ARG A 189 4.25 -8.20 22.85
CA ARG A 189 5.52 -8.12 23.58
C ARG A 189 6.06 -9.48 24.04
N ILE A 190 5.18 -10.40 24.44
CA ILE A 190 5.56 -11.74 24.90
C ILE A 190 6.17 -12.56 23.75
N ALA A 191 5.48 -12.63 22.61
CA ALA A 191 5.94 -13.36 21.42
C ALA A 191 7.27 -12.81 20.89
N ILE A 192 7.39 -11.49 20.80
CA ILE A 192 8.60 -10.81 20.33
C ILE A 192 9.77 -11.05 21.29
N SER A 193 9.51 -10.93 22.60
CA SER A 193 10.54 -11.19 23.61
C SER A 193 10.96 -12.65 23.63
N GLY A 194 10.03 -13.57 23.37
CA GLY A 194 10.27 -15.01 23.22
C GLY A 194 11.20 -15.32 22.05
N ASP A 195 10.87 -14.85 20.83
CA ASP A 195 11.74 -15.03 19.65
C ASP A 195 13.13 -14.44 19.87
N ARG A 196 13.21 -13.27 20.51
CA ARG A 196 14.50 -12.64 20.83
C ARG A 196 15.31 -13.47 21.82
N ALA A 197 14.71 -13.91 22.92
CA ALA A 197 15.37 -14.73 23.92
C ALA A 197 15.85 -16.06 23.33
N MET A 198 15.05 -16.65 22.45
CA MET A 198 15.42 -17.82 21.66
C MET A 198 16.64 -17.52 20.79
N ALA A 199 16.61 -16.46 19.98
CA ALA A 199 17.73 -16.09 19.11
C ALA A 199 19.02 -15.78 19.90
N GLU A 200 18.90 -15.11 21.04
CA GLU A 200 20.01 -14.83 21.95
C GLU A 200 20.57 -16.10 22.57
N TRP A 201 19.71 -17.02 23.02
CA TRP A 201 20.13 -18.33 23.54
C TRP A 201 20.90 -19.12 22.48
N ASN A 202 20.37 -19.19 21.24
CA ASN A 202 21.08 -19.83 20.14
C ASN A 202 22.44 -19.19 19.88
N ARG A 203 22.46 -17.86 19.76
CA ARG A 203 23.71 -17.12 19.56
C ARG A 203 24.71 -17.45 20.67
N ASN A 204 24.29 -17.46 21.93
CA ASN A 204 25.17 -17.74 23.06
C ASN A 204 25.66 -19.20 23.06
N THR A 205 24.76 -20.17 22.84
CA THR A 205 25.06 -21.61 22.82
C THR A 205 26.02 -22.00 21.69
N PHE A 206 25.91 -21.39 20.52
CA PHE A 206 26.75 -21.67 19.35
C PHE A 206 27.90 -20.67 19.15
N SER A 207 27.97 -19.60 19.95
CA SER A 207 29.10 -18.67 19.90
C SER A 207 30.39 -19.31 20.41
N GLN A 208 31.52 -18.76 19.94
CA GLN A 208 32.86 -19.27 20.24
C GLN A 208 33.18 -19.27 21.74
N ASP A 209 32.52 -18.43 22.52
CA ASP A 209 32.87 -18.18 23.92
C ASP A 209 32.10 -19.03 24.94
N ASN A 210 30.97 -19.63 24.56
CA ASN A 210 30.04 -20.27 25.52
C ASN A 210 29.39 -21.57 25.01
N GLY A 211 30.17 -22.39 24.28
CA GLY A 211 29.75 -23.74 23.95
C GLY A 211 29.53 -24.57 25.23
N VAL A 212 28.33 -25.12 25.40
CA VAL A 212 28.03 -26.16 26.40
C VAL A 212 29.22 -27.12 26.47
N PRO A 213 29.80 -27.39 27.67
CA PRO A 213 30.92 -28.31 27.78
C PRO A 213 30.60 -29.60 27.04
N ALA A 214 31.45 -29.98 26.09
CA ALA A 214 31.18 -31.16 25.24
C ALA A 214 30.98 -32.44 26.07
N GLY A 215 31.50 -32.46 27.30
CA GLY A 215 31.31 -33.53 28.26
C GLY A 215 32.05 -33.27 29.57
N ILE A 216 31.73 -34.07 30.59
CA ILE A 216 32.50 -34.18 31.83
C ILE A 216 33.50 -35.32 31.64
N VAL A 217 34.76 -35.05 31.98
CA VAL A 217 35.77 -36.08 32.16
C VAL A 217 35.74 -36.50 33.62
N ASN A 218 35.29 -37.72 33.90
CA ASN A 218 35.31 -38.27 35.26
C ASN A 218 36.55 -39.14 35.46
N VAL A 219 37.33 -38.84 36.50
CA VAL A 219 38.51 -39.62 36.87
C VAL A 219 38.18 -40.44 38.11
N LYS A 220 38.03 -41.76 37.94
CA LYS A 220 37.50 -42.68 38.98
C LYS A 220 38.50 -43.04 40.07
N GLU A 221 39.79 -42.85 39.83
CA GLU A 221 40.87 -43.17 40.77
C GLU A 221 41.47 -41.90 41.36
N TYR A 222 41.98 -41.99 42.60
CA TYR A 222 42.62 -40.85 43.26
C TYR A 222 43.92 -40.50 42.55
N VAL A 223 44.00 -39.31 41.96
CA VAL A 223 45.18 -38.80 41.28
C VAL A 223 45.86 -37.74 42.13
N SER A 224 47.19 -37.64 42.08
CA SER A 224 47.91 -36.55 42.74
C SER A 224 47.55 -35.19 42.11
N ASP A 225 47.58 -34.10 42.89
CA ASP A 225 47.31 -32.74 42.40
C ASP A 225 48.21 -32.35 41.22
N SER A 226 49.47 -32.81 41.23
CA SER A 226 50.43 -32.57 40.16
C SER A 226 50.05 -33.27 38.85
N ASP A 227 49.51 -34.48 38.94
CA ASP A 227 49.06 -35.23 37.77
C ASP A 227 47.73 -34.70 37.24
N PHE A 228 46.83 -34.24 38.12
CA PHE A 228 45.58 -33.60 37.74
C PHE A 228 45.81 -32.30 36.95
N GLU A 229 46.71 -31.44 37.42
CA GLU A 229 47.05 -30.21 36.69
C GLU A 229 47.84 -30.48 35.40
N ARG A 230 48.59 -31.59 35.31
CA ARG A 230 49.17 -32.06 34.04
C ARG A 230 48.07 -32.47 33.06
N ILE A 231 47.13 -33.31 33.48
CA ILE A 231 46.01 -33.77 32.66
C ILE A 231 45.18 -32.59 32.16
N LYS A 232 44.87 -31.62 33.03
CA LYS A 232 44.12 -30.41 32.68
C LYS A 232 44.84 -29.53 31.66
N ARG A 233 46.16 -29.41 31.77
CA ARG A 233 47.00 -28.65 30.82
C ARG A 233 47.07 -29.34 29.46
N ASP A 234 47.38 -30.63 29.45
CA ASP A 234 47.44 -31.46 28.24
C ASP A 234 46.07 -31.48 27.54
N TRP A 235 44.98 -31.48 28.33
CA TRP A 235 43.62 -31.38 27.82
C TRP A 235 43.36 -30.02 27.16
N ARG A 236 43.65 -28.91 27.84
CA ARG A 236 43.46 -27.57 27.26
C ARG A 236 44.32 -27.35 26.01
N GLN A 237 45.54 -27.86 25.99
CA GLN A 237 46.45 -27.75 24.84
C GLN A 237 45.99 -28.60 23.65
N SER A 238 45.44 -29.78 23.90
CA SER A 238 45.00 -30.71 22.84
C SER A 238 43.58 -30.43 22.33
N TYR A 239 42.73 -29.81 23.17
CA TYR A 239 41.28 -29.70 22.94
C TYR A 239 40.71 -28.28 23.09
N GLY A 240 41.50 -27.28 23.49
CA GLY A 240 41.06 -25.89 23.68
C GLY A 240 40.92 -25.05 22.41
N GLY A 241 40.67 -25.68 21.25
CA GLY A 241 40.52 -25.00 19.96
C GLY A 241 39.13 -25.17 19.35
N PRO A 242 38.79 -24.42 18.27
CA PRO A 242 37.45 -24.41 17.64
C PRO A 242 37.02 -25.72 16.95
N GLN A 243 37.86 -26.77 16.95
CA GLN A 243 37.56 -28.07 16.36
C GLN A 243 37.14 -29.10 17.41
N ARG A 244 35.99 -29.74 17.22
CA ARG A 244 35.55 -30.91 18.00
C ARG A 244 36.49 -32.09 17.72
N ARG A 245 37.39 -32.42 18.66
CA ARG A 245 38.32 -33.56 18.56
C ARG A 245 37.97 -34.64 19.59
N THR A 246 38.07 -35.91 19.20
CA THR A 246 37.80 -37.08 20.07
C THR A 246 38.94 -37.30 21.06
N ALA A 247 38.60 -37.56 22.33
CA ALA A 247 39.55 -37.72 23.42
C ALA A 247 40.18 -39.13 23.46
N PHE A 248 41.48 -39.21 23.70
CA PHE A 248 42.18 -40.45 24.06
C PHE A 248 43.08 -40.17 25.27
N LEU A 249 42.87 -40.85 26.38
CA LEU A 249 43.70 -40.73 27.59
C LEU A 249 44.26 -42.12 27.95
N ARG A 250 45.53 -42.18 28.36
CA ARG A 250 46.15 -43.39 28.93
C ARG A 250 46.24 -43.23 30.44
N GLY A 251 45.60 -44.13 31.18
CA GLY A 251 45.54 -44.13 32.65
C GLY A 251 44.17 -44.60 33.14
N GLY A 252 44.12 -45.28 34.28
CA GLY A 252 42.96 -46.02 34.79
C GLY A 252 41.62 -45.27 34.76
N GLY A 253 40.55 -46.02 34.46
CA GLY A 253 39.16 -45.68 34.78
C GLY A 253 38.59 -44.34 34.30
N ILE A 254 39.11 -43.70 33.25
CA ILE A 254 38.57 -42.41 32.78
C ILE A 254 37.30 -42.64 31.93
N GLU A 255 36.19 -42.02 32.34
CA GLU A 255 34.91 -42.10 31.63
C GLU A 255 34.53 -40.72 31.08
N TRP A 256 34.25 -40.65 29.78
CA TRP A 256 33.67 -39.47 29.14
C TRP A 256 32.15 -39.53 29.24
N GLN A 257 31.56 -38.56 29.93
CA GLN A 257 30.11 -38.39 29.97
C GLN A 257 29.74 -37.22 29.08
N ASN A 258 29.03 -37.51 27.98
CA ASN A 258 28.55 -36.48 27.07
C ASN A 258 27.44 -35.66 27.76
N ILE A 259 27.66 -34.35 27.94
CA ILE A 259 26.64 -33.41 28.44
C ILE A 259 25.91 -32.72 27.28
N GLY A 260 26.33 -32.97 26.03
CA GLY A 260 25.80 -32.28 24.87
C GLY A 260 24.28 -32.32 24.84
N LEU A 261 23.67 -31.13 24.80
CA LEU A 261 22.23 -30.98 24.61
C LEU A 261 21.83 -31.72 23.33
N SER A 262 20.94 -32.72 23.45
CA SER A 262 20.25 -33.28 22.29
C SER A 262 19.46 -32.15 21.64
N HIS A 263 19.92 -31.68 20.48
CA HIS A 263 19.26 -30.59 19.75
C HIS A 263 17.85 -30.97 19.27
N THR A 264 17.53 -32.27 19.30
CA THR A 264 16.22 -32.83 19.00
C THR A 264 15.20 -32.55 20.10
N ASP A 265 15.61 -32.30 21.35
CA ASP A 265 14.69 -32.13 22.49
C ASP A 265 14.24 -30.67 22.71
N LEU A 266 14.78 -29.72 21.95
CA LEU A 266 14.51 -28.28 22.14
C LEU A 266 13.65 -27.62 21.07
N ASP A 267 13.05 -28.38 20.13
CA ASP A 267 12.17 -27.97 19.00
C ASP A 267 12.17 -26.46 18.64
N PHE A 268 13.38 -25.93 18.50
CA PHE A 268 13.61 -24.50 18.56
C PHE A 268 13.18 -23.83 17.25
N LEU A 269 13.34 -24.57 16.16
CA LEU A 269 12.90 -24.16 14.82
C LEU A 269 11.39 -23.97 14.81
N SER A 270 10.62 -24.96 15.29
CA SER A 270 9.15 -24.86 15.35
C SER A 270 8.70 -23.74 16.27
N GLY A 271 9.38 -23.53 17.41
CA GLY A 271 9.11 -22.39 18.30
C GLY A 271 9.33 -21.03 17.64
N ARG A 272 10.42 -20.87 16.87
CA ARG A 272 10.68 -19.64 16.11
C ARG A 272 9.71 -19.43 14.96
N GLU A 273 9.29 -20.50 14.28
CA GLU A 273 8.26 -20.42 13.25
C GLU A 273 6.91 -20.02 13.84
N ALA A 274 6.55 -20.55 15.01
CA ALA A 274 5.33 -20.18 15.73
C ALA A 274 5.35 -18.69 16.12
N HIS A 275 6.45 -18.20 16.72
CA HIS A 275 6.59 -16.78 17.05
C HIS A 275 6.62 -15.89 15.81
N ARG A 276 7.30 -16.28 14.73
CA ARG A 276 7.23 -15.55 13.46
C ARG A 276 5.79 -15.40 13.00
N ASN A 277 5.03 -16.50 12.96
CA ASN A 277 3.65 -16.48 12.48
C ASN A 277 2.75 -15.64 13.39
N GLU A 278 2.93 -15.72 14.71
CA GLU A 278 2.22 -14.90 15.70
C GLU A 278 2.52 -13.40 15.50
N ILE A 279 3.80 -13.02 15.34
CA ILE A 279 4.23 -11.64 15.10
C ILE A 279 3.64 -11.12 13.78
N LEU A 280 3.76 -11.87 12.68
CA LEU A 280 3.23 -11.43 11.38
C LEU A 280 1.70 -11.27 11.42
N ASN A 281 0.98 -12.22 12.01
CA ASN A 281 -0.47 -12.15 12.15
C ASN A 281 -0.92 -10.96 13.01
N LEU A 282 -0.16 -10.61 14.05
CA LEU A 282 -0.43 -9.45 14.89
C LEU A 282 -0.40 -8.13 14.11
N PHE A 283 0.52 -7.99 13.16
CA PHE A 283 0.58 -6.84 12.26
C PHE A 283 -0.44 -6.93 11.11
N GLY A 284 -1.12 -8.07 10.96
CA GLY A 284 -2.07 -8.33 9.88
C GLY A 284 -1.39 -8.75 8.58
N LEU A 285 -0.15 -9.24 8.62
CA LEU A 285 0.53 -9.78 7.45
C LEU A 285 0.27 -11.27 7.32
N PRO A 286 -0.42 -11.71 6.24
CA PRO A 286 -0.64 -13.13 6.01
C PRO A 286 0.70 -13.84 5.78
N VAL A 287 0.92 -14.96 6.48
CA VAL A 287 2.16 -15.76 6.39
C VAL A 287 2.46 -16.21 4.94
N GLY A 288 1.43 -16.37 4.10
CA GLY A 288 1.56 -16.71 2.69
C GLY A 288 2.41 -15.72 1.86
N LEU A 289 2.61 -14.48 2.33
CA LEU A 289 3.50 -13.50 1.68
C LEU A 289 4.99 -13.80 1.91
N VAL A 290 5.33 -14.56 2.95
CA VAL A 290 6.72 -14.82 3.39
C VAL A 290 7.04 -16.33 3.38
N SER A 291 6.05 -17.18 3.14
CA SER A 291 6.20 -18.63 3.15
C SER A 291 6.95 -19.14 1.93
N GLU A 292 7.94 -20.00 2.15
CA GLU A 292 8.72 -20.66 1.10
C GLU A 292 7.87 -21.64 0.26
N ASN A 293 6.77 -22.16 0.83
CA ASN A 293 5.90 -23.14 0.18
C ASN A 293 4.62 -22.51 -0.41
N ALA A 294 4.58 -21.20 -0.61
CA ALA A 294 3.41 -20.54 -1.18
C ALA A 294 3.28 -20.84 -2.69
N THR A 295 2.17 -21.47 -3.09
CA THR A 295 1.77 -21.52 -4.50
C THR A 295 1.34 -20.13 -4.97
N GLU A 296 1.40 -19.86 -6.28
CA GLU A 296 1.01 -18.56 -6.84
C GLU A 296 -0.44 -18.17 -6.47
N ALA A 297 -1.36 -19.14 -6.48
CA ALA A 297 -2.74 -18.93 -6.07
C ALA A 297 -2.85 -18.49 -4.60
N ASN A 298 -2.08 -19.14 -3.71
CA ASN A 298 -2.07 -18.79 -2.28
C ASN A 298 -1.42 -17.42 -2.04
N ALA A 299 -0.37 -17.07 -2.79
CA ALA A 299 0.28 -15.77 -2.70
C ALA A 299 -0.65 -14.62 -3.13
N LYS A 300 -1.39 -14.79 -4.24
CA LYS A 300 -2.39 -13.81 -4.71
C LYS A 300 -3.51 -13.59 -3.69
N VAL A 301 -3.98 -14.67 -3.06
CA VAL A 301 -4.98 -14.58 -1.99
C VAL A 301 -4.41 -13.87 -0.76
N ALA A 302 -3.17 -14.16 -0.38
CA ALA A 302 -2.48 -13.50 0.73
C ALA A 302 -2.28 -12.00 0.49
N GLU A 303 -1.90 -11.60 -0.72
CA GLU A 303 -1.78 -10.20 -1.12
C GLU A 303 -3.13 -9.48 -1.05
N ARG A 304 -4.20 -10.08 -1.58
CA ARG A 304 -5.56 -9.52 -1.47
C ARG A 304 -5.97 -9.32 -0.01
N LEU A 305 -5.76 -10.33 0.85
CA LEU A 305 -6.09 -10.24 2.27
C LEU A 305 -5.30 -9.13 2.97
N PHE A 306 -4.01 -8.99 2.64
CA PHE A 306 -3.18 -7.92 3.16
C PHE A 306 -3.72 -6.54 2.77
N VAL A 307 -4.03 -6.33 1.49
CA VAL A 307 -4.55 -5.03 1.02
C VAL A 307 -5.91 -4.72 1.65
N GLU A 308 -6.87 -5.65 1.59
CA GLU A 308 -8.25 -5.40 2.03
C GLU A 308 -8.39 -5.31 3.55
N ARG A 309 -7.72 -6.19 4.31
CA ARG A 309 -7.97 -6.35 5.75
C ARG A 309 -6.95 -5.63 6.62
N THR A 310 -5.78 -5.31 6.09
CA THR A 310 -4.69 -4.71 6.87
C THR A 310 -4.38 -3.31 6.40
N LEU A 311 -4.11 -3.13 5.10
CA LEU A 311 -3.66 -1.85 4.57
C LEU A 311 -4.82 -0.85 4.43
N TRP A 312 -5.91 -1.23 3.77
CA TRP A 312 -7.03 -0.35 3.50
C TRP A 312 -7.66 0.29 4.75
N PRO A 313 -7.93 -0.45 5.85
CA PRO A 313 -8.47 0.15 7.07
C PRO A 313 -7.51 1.19 7.70
N LYS A 314 -6.19 0.99 7.58
CA LYS A 314 -5.19 1.94 8.08
C LYS A 314 -5.18 3.22 7.24
N LEU A 315 -5.27 3.09 5.92
CA LEU A 315 -5.36 4.21 4.99
C LEU A 315 -6.62 5.05 5.24
N VAL A 316 -7.78 4.40 5.36
CA VAL A 316 -9.05 5.09 5.66
C VAL A 316 -8.96 5.86 6.98
N ARG A 317 -8.37 5.27 8.02
CA ARG A 317 -8.16 5.95 9.31
C ARG A 317 -7.32 7.21 9.17
N ILE A 318 -6.22 7.14 8.42
CA ILE A 318 -5.32 8.29 8.19
C ILE A 318 -6.05 9.37 7.38
N ALA A 319 -6.74 8.99 6.30
CA ALA A 319 -7.50 9.89 5.45
C ALA A 319 -8.63 10.63 6.21
N GLN A 320 -9.37 9.91 7.06
CA GLN A 320 -10.40 10.52 7.91
C GLN A 320 -9.80 11.49 8.93
N LYS A 321 -8.62 11.18 9.48
CA LYS A 321 -7.94 12.08 10.41
C LYS A 321 -7.42 13.35 9.72
N ILE A 322 -6.84 13.21 8.53
CA ILE A 322 -6.46 14.34 7.66
C ILE A 322 -7.69 15.19 7.32
N THR A 323 -8.82 14.56 7.00
CA THR A 323 -10.08 15.25 6.74
C THR A 323 -10.57 16.04 7.96
N GLN A 324 -10.45 15.46 9.15
CA GLN A 324 -10.94 16.08 10.37
C GLN A 324 -10.06 17.25 10.85
N GLU A 325 -8.73 17.12 10.78
CA GLU A 325 -7.80 18.06 11.42
C GLU A 325 -7.07 18.97 10.45
N LEU A 326 -6.77 18.50 9.24
CA LEU A 326 -5.94 19.23 8.27
C LEU A 326 -6.76 19.88 7.15
N LEU A 327 -7.79 19.23 6.61
CA LEU A 327 -8.65 19.87 5.59
C LEU A 327 -9.36 21.16 6.04
N PRO A 328 -9.76 21.36 7.31
CA PRO A 328 -10.43 22.59 7.74
C PRO A 328 -9.60 23.88 7.60
N PHE A 329 -8.30 23.79 7.30
CA PHE A 329 -7.47 24.96 7.00
C PHE A 329 -7.77 25.57 5.61
N TRP A 330 -8.47 24.84 4.74
CA TRP A 330 -8.94 25.32 3.45
C TRP A 330 -10.48 25.41 3.44
N PRO A 331 -11.06 26.49 2.88
CA PRO A 331 -12.51 26.65 2.86
C PRO A 331 -13.16 25.62 1.92
N GLY A 332 -14.24 24.99 2.37
CA GLY A 332 -15.07 24.09 1.56
C GLY A 332 -15.50 22.82 2.31
N THR A 333 -16.37 22.05 1.66
CA THR A 333 -16.77 20.70 2.08
C THR A 333 -15.97 19.69 1.28
N ALA A 334 -14.77 19.37 1.74
CA ALA A 334 -13.89 18.41 1.10
C ALA A 334 -13.54 17.24 2.04
N VAL A 335 -13.23 16.10 1.45
CA VAL A 335 -12.81 14.87 2.12
C VAL A 335 -11.52 14.38 1.47
N ALA A 336 -10.56 13.99 2.28
CA ALA A 336 -9.36 13.31 1.81
C ALA A 336 -9.66 11.82 1.70
N ALA A 337 -9.32 11.21 0.56
CA ALA A 337 -9.46 9.78 0.31
C ALA A 337 -8.20 9.25 -0.39
N PHE A 338 -7.76 8.06 -0.01
CA PHE A 338 -6.73 7.36 -0.75
C PHE A 338 -7.34 6.71 -2.00
N GLU A 339 -6.54 6.59 -3.06
CA GLU A 339 -6.91 5.81 -4.23
C GLU A 339 -7.23 4.36 -3.83
N ASP A 340 -8.33 3.81 -4.34
CA ASP A 340 -8.76 2.46 -3.99
C ASP A 340 -7.91 1.41 -4.70
N ILE A 341 -6.89 0.91 -3.98
CA ILE A 341 -5.97 -0.13 -4.45
C ILE A 341 -6.47 -1.56 -4.21
N ARG A 342 -7.68 -1.74 -3.67
CA ARG A 342 -8.17 -3.08 -3.37
C ARG A 342 -8.32 -3.88 -4.66
N PRO A 343 -7.85 -5.13 -4.71
CA PRO A 343 -8.00 -5.96 -5.91
C PRO A 343 -9.47 -6.11 -6.23
N THR A 344 -9.93 -5.44 -7.28
CA THR A 344 -11.26 -5.68 -7.80
C THR A 344 -11.20 -7.00 -8.54
N ASP A 345 -12.08 -7.94 -8.22
CA ASP A 345 -12.22 -9.15 -9.02
C ASP A 345 -12.69 -8.74 -10.41
N LEU A 346 -11.74 -8.62 -11.33
CA LEU A 346 -11.99 -8.21 -12.71
C LEU A 346 -12.98 -9.16 -13.37
N GLN A 347 -12.97 -10.45 -13.02
CA GLN A 347 -13.93 -11.41 -13.57
C GLN A 347 -15.32 -11.13 -13.01
N ALA A 348 -15.48 -11.00 -11.70
CA ALA A 348 -16.77 -10.68 -11.10
C ALA A 348 -17.31 -9.32 -11.58
N ARG A 349 -16.44 -8.32 -11.76
CA ARG A 349 -16.82 -7.00 -12.31
C ARG A 349 -17.21 -7.10 -13.78
N LEU A 350 -16.49 -7.87 -14.60
CA LEU A 350 -16.86 -8.09 -15.99
C LEU A 350 -18.16 -8.88 -16.12
N GLU A 351 -18.40 -9.85 -15.24
CA GLU A 351 -19.67 -10.59 -15.18
C GLU A 351 -20.83 -9.67 -14.77
N ASP A 352 -20.67 -8.85 -13.73
CA ASP A 352 -21.69 -7.88 -13.32
C ASP A 352 -21.98 -6.88 -14.44
N ILE A 353 -20.95 -6.35 -15.11
CA ILE A 353 -21.10 -5.49 -16.29
C ILE A 353 -21.84 -6.22 -17.40
N ARG A 354 -21.50 -7.49 -17.71
CA ARG A 354 -22.18 -8.29 -18.75
C ARG A 354 -23.66 -8.52 -18.41
N THR A 355 -23.98 -8.79 -17.16
CA THR A 355 -25.36 -8.99 -16.69
C THR A 355 -26.15 -7.70 -16.70
N ALA A 356 -25.53 -6.56 -16.37
CA ALA A 356 -26.17 -5.25 -16.36
C ALA A 356 -26.29 -4.60 -17.75
N TYR A 357 -25.41 -4.96 -18.69
CA TYR A 357 -25.34 -4.43 -20.07
C TYR A 357 -26.67 -4.39 -20.85
N PRO A 358 -27.54 -5.41 -20.81
CA PRO A 358 -28.80 -5.36 -21.55
C PRO A 358 -29.87 -4.46 -20.92
N VAL A 359 -29.75 -4.12 -19.62
CA VAL A 359 -30.77 -3.38 -18.87
C VAL A 359 -30.43 -1.90 -18.72
N LEU A 360 -29.14 -1.59 -18.54
CA LEU A 360 -28.67 -0.22 -18.32
C LEU A 360 -28.40 0.51 -19.63
N SER A 361 -28.63 1.82 -19.63
CA SER A 361 -28.16 2.75 -20.65
C SER A 361 -26.64 2.91 -20.58
N ILE A 362 -26.05 3.38 -21.69
CA ILE A 362 -24.59 3.59 -21.77
C ILE A 362 -24.15 4.64 -20.75
N ASN A 363 -24.97 5.66 -20.50
CA ASN A 363 -24.69 6.67 -19.48
C ASN A 363 -24.75 6.10 -18.06
N GLU A 364 -25.73 5.26 -17.75
CA GLU A 364 -25.79 4.56 -16.45
C GLU A 364 -24.62 3.61 -16.25
N ILE A 365 -24.15 2.90 -17.30
CA ILE A 365 -22.96 2.05 -17.22
C ILE A 365 -21.69 2.89 -17.01
N ARG A 366 -21.55 4.01 -17.74
CA ARG A 366 -20.42 4.94 -17.64
C ARG A 366 -20.31 5.56 -16.26
N GLU A 367 -21.44 6.00 -15.70
CA GLU A 367 -21.50 6.56 -14.36
C GLU A 367 -21.24 5.49 -13.29
N ARG A 368 -21.98 4.36 -13.34
CA ARG A 368 -21.93 3.33 -12.30
C ARG A 368 -20.61 2.57 -12.23
N TYR A 369 -20.02 2.24 -13.37
CA TYR A 369 -18.83 1.37 -13.42
C TYR A 369 -17.54 2.13 -13.73
N TYR A 370 -17.59 3.27 -14.39
CA TYR A 370 -16.40 3.97 -14.86
C TYR A 370 -16.28 5.39 -14.31
N GLN A 371 -17.28 5.89 -13.58
CA GLN A 371 -17.34 7.27 -13.05
C GLN A 371 -17.06 8.31 -14.15
N LEU A 372 -17.44 7.98 -15.39
CA LEU A 372 -17.22 8.84 -16.55
C LEU A 372 -18.46 9.73 -16.76
N PRO A 373 -18.26 10.97 -17.26
CA PRO A 373 -19.37 11.86 -17.56
C PRO A 373 -20.29 11.26 -18.64
N ALA A 374 -21.58 11.59 -18.52
CA ALA A 374 -22.59 11.21 -19.49
C ALA A 374 -22.26 11.75 -20.88
N VAL A 375 -22.59 10.98 -21.91
CA VAL A 375 -22.46 11.35 -23.32
C VAL A 375 -23.85 11.52 -23.94
N ALA A 376 -24.00 12.50 -24.83
CA ALA A 376 -25.31 12.87 -25.38
C ALA A 376 -26.06 11.75 -26.12
N TRP A 377 -25.36 10.69 -26.53
CA TRP A 377 -25.93 9.52 -27.23
C TRP A 377 -26.15 8.31 -26.33
N GLY A 378 -25.89 8.43 -25.03
CA GLY A 378 -25.80 7.30 -24.11
C GLY A 378 -27.07 6.97 -23.31
N ASP A 379 -28.19 7.68 -23.52
CA ASP A 379 -29.40 7.57 -22.67
C ASP A 379 -30.32 6.38 -23.02
N ARG A 380 -29.99 5.60 -24.05
CA ARG A 380 -30.80 4.41 -24.44
C ARG A 380 -30.14 3.12 -23.92
N PRO A 381 -30.93 2.16 -23.39
CA PRO A 381 -30.43 0.84 -23.05
C PRO A 381 -29.78 0.15 -24.25
N VAL A 382 -28.63 -0.48 -24.04
CA VAL A 382 -27.87 -1.06 -25.16
C VAL A 382 -28.65 -2.20 -25.84
N GLY A 383 -29.41 -2.97 -25.05
CA GLY A 383 -30.29 -4.01 -25.57
C GLY A 383 -31.42 -3.51 -26.48
N ALA A 384 -31.82 -2.24 -26.36
CA ALA A 384 -32.84 -1.62 -27.21
C ALA A 384 -32.27 -1.13 -28.55
N GLN A 385 -30.99 -0.75 -28.59
CA GLN A 385 -30.30 -0.37 -29.82
C GLN A 385 -30.11 -1.56 -30.75
N ASN A 386 -29.74 -2.73 -30.21
CA ASN A 386 -29.55 -3.96 -31.00
C ASN A 386 -30.86 -4.49 -31.61
N ARG A 387 -32.00 -4.36 -30.91
CA ARG A 387 -33.31 -4.74 -31.49
C ARG A 387 -33.82 -3.72 -32.53
N ALA A 388 -33.41 -2.46 -32.41
CA ALA A 388 -33.76 -1.42 -33.39
C ALA A 388 -32.93 -1.54 -34.67
N SER A 389 -31.70 -2.08 -34.60
CA SER A 389 -30.89 -2.39 -35.78
C SER A 389 -31.35 -3.65 -36.52
N GLU A 390 -31.93 -4.64 -35.83
CA GLU A 390 -32.50 -5.86 -36.46
C GLU A 390 -33.83 -5.60 -37.21
N SER A 391 -34.42 -4.41 -37.10
CA SER A 391 -35.73 -4.08 -37.69
C SER A 391 -35.69 -3.02 -38.80
N GLN A 392 -34.52 -2.79 -39.40
CA GLN A 392 -34.46 -2.08 -40.69
C GLN A 392 -34.61 -3.09 -41.84
N PRO A 393 -35.54 -2.86 -42.79
CA PRO A 393 -35.65 -3.73 -43.96
C PRO A 393 -34.39 -3.57 -44.82
N GLU A 394 -33.80 -4.71 -45.21
CA GLU A 394 -32.74 -4.83 -46.21
C GLU A 394 -33.05 -3.90 -47.40
N THR A 395 -32.24 -2.85 -47.57
CA THR A 395 -32.30 -2.00 -48.76
C THR A 395 -31.84 -2.81 -49.97
N GLU A 396 -32.72 -2.91 -50.95
CA GLU A 396 -32.52 -3.57 -52.25
C GLU A 396 -31.14 -3.28 -52.90
N PRO A 397 -30.54 -4.25 -53.60
CA PRO A 397 -29.27 -4.06 -54.28
C PRO A 397 -29.44 -3.10 -55.46
N ARG A 398 -28.85 -1.90 -55.34
CA ARG A 398 -28.69 -0.97 -56.47
C ARG A 398 -27.54 -1.48 -57.36
N GLY A 399 -27.80 -1.57 -58.67
CA GLY A 399 -27.03 -2.39 -59.62
C GLY A 399 -25.52 -2.12 -59.71
N ALA A 400 -24.77 -3.13 -60.14
CA ALA A 400 -23.31 -3.16 -60.23
C ALA A 400 -22.68 -2.00 -61.03
N ASP A 401 -23.42 -1.39 -61.96
CA ASP A 401 -22.95 -0.24 -62.75
C ASP A 401 -22.75 1.02 -61.89
N ASP A 402 -23.60 1.26 -60.89
CA ASP A 402 -23.47 2.42 -60.00
C ASP A 402 -22.25 2.28 -59.07
N ALA A 403 -21.96 1.06 -58.62
CA ALA A 403 -20.80 0.74 -57.79
C ALA A 403 -19.47 0.99 -58.54
N LEU A 404 -19.40 0.62 -59.82
CA LEU A 404 -18.22 0.86 -60.67
C LEU A 404 -17.99 2.35 -60.95
N VAL A 405 -19.06 3.13 -61.10
CA VAL A 405 -18.98 4.59 -61.29
C VAL A 405 -18.47 5.27 -60.02
N GLU A 406 -18.95 4.84 -58.85
CA GLU A 406 -18.48 5.35 -57.56
C GLU A 406 -17.01 5.01 -57.31
N LEU A 407 -16.58 3.78 -57.59
CA LEU A 407 -15.19 3.34 -57.44
C LEU A 407 -14.22 4.21 -58.27
N LYS A 408 -14.53 4.44 -59.55
CA LYS A 408 -13.71 5.29 -60.45
C LYS A 408 -13.67 6.76 -60.00
N ARG A 409 -14.74 7.25 -59.37
CA ARG A 409 -14.78 8.60 -58.80
C ARG A 409 -13.82 8.72 -57.63
N TRP A 410 -13.78 7.72 -56.75
CA TRP A 410 -12.88 7.68 -55.60
C TRP A 410 -11.43 7.44 -55.98
N GLU A 411 -11.16 6.64 -57.01
CA GLU A 411 -9.81 6.47 -57.56
C GLU A 411 -9.24 7.82 -58.01
N ARG A 412 -9.98 8.57 -58.83
CA ARG A 412 -9.57 9.91 -59.29
C ARG A 412 -9.40 10.90 -58.15
N PHE A 413 -10.27 10.83 -57.14
CA PHE A 413 -10.19 11.70 -55.97
C PHE A 413 -8.93 11.41 -55.14
N SER A 414 -8.66 10.14 -54.87
CA SER A 414 -7.54 9.67 -54.04
C SER A 414 -6.20 9.97 -54.68
N VAL A 415 -6.06 9.72 -55.99
CA VAL A 415 -4.85 10.05 -56.76
C VAL A 415 -4.61 11.56 -56.80
N LYS A 416 -5.64 12.37 -57.02
CA LYS A 416 -5.50 13.84 -57.12
C LYS A 416 -5.10 14.50 -55.79
N ARG A 417 -5.45 13.88 -54.66
CA ARG A 417 -5.24 14.43 -53.30
C ARG A 417 -4.11 13.76 -52.53
N TRP A 418 -3.38 12.83 -53.15
CA TRP A 418 -2.27 12.12 -52.50
C TRP A 418 -1.23 13.10 -51.93
N GLY A 419 -0.94 12.99 -50.64
CA GLY A 419 0.01 13.86 -49.94
C GLY A 419 -0.49 15.27 -49.57
N GLN A 420 -1.77 15.62 -49.79
CA GLN A 420 -2.35 16.90 -49.35
C GLN A 420 -3.05 16.77 -47.98
N GLN A 421 -2.75 17.64 -47.01
CA GLN A 421 -3.45 17.65 -45.71
C GLN A 421 -4.89 18.19 -45.83
N GLY A 422 -5.86 17.50 -45.19
CA GLY A 422 -7.28 17.88 -45.17
C GLY A 422 -8.18 17.15 -46.18
N GLY A 423 -8.06 15.81 -46.28
CA GLY A 423 -8.89 14.97 -47.15
C GLY A 423 -10.27 14.63 -46.56
N ARG A 424 -11.27 14.44 -47.43
CA ARG A 424 -12.56 13.84 -47.07
C ARG A 424 -12.37 12.33 -46.92
N ALA A 425 -12.86 11.74 -45.83
CA ALA A 425 -12.82 10.29 -45.63
C ALA A 425 -13.57 9.55 -46.75
N PHE A 426 -13.12 8.34 -47.07
CA PHE A 426 -13.77 7.47 -48.05
C PHE A 426 -15.20 7.16 -47.58
N GLU A 427 -16.19 7.70 -48.28
CA GLU A 427 -17.62 7.49 -48.00
C GLU A 427 -18.22 6.63 -49.09
N VAL A 428 -18.93 5.58 -48.68
CA VAL A 428 -19.50 4.58 -49.58
C VAL A 428 -21.02 4.73 -49.62
N ARG A 429 -21.60 4.75 -50.82
CA ARG A 429 -23.05 4.80 -51.02
C ARG A 429 -23.61 3.64 -51.83
N ALA A 430 -22.84 3.07 -52.74
CA ALA A 430 -23.26 2.01 -53.66
C ALA A 430 -22.28 0.83 -53.74
N LEU A 431 -21.12 0.86 -53.06
CA LEU A 431 -20.21 -0.29 -53.00
C LEU A 431 -20.70 -1.30 -51.95
N PRO A 432 -20.61 -2.62 -52.22
CA PRO A 432 -20.79 -3.66 -51.21
C PRO A 432 -19.84 -3.46 -50.02
N GLU A 433 -20.30 -3.77 -48.81
CA GLU A 433 -19.56 -3.50 -47.57
C GLU A 433 -18.17 -4.17 -47.53
N GLU A 434 -18.05 -5.38 -48.08
CA GLU A 434 -16.78 -6.12 -48.15
C GLU A 434 -15.74 -5.38 -49.02
N VAL A 435 -16.13 -4.99 -50.25
CA VAL A 435 -15.26 -4.27 -51.18
C VAL A 435 -14.92 -2.87 -50.65
N ALA A 436 -15.87 -2.21 -50.00
CA ALA A 436 -15.67 -0.94 -49.32
C ALA A 436 -14.61 -1.01 -48.22
N PHE A 437 -14.67 -2.07 -47.41
CA PHE A 437 -13.72 -2.31 -46.34
C PHE A 437 -12.31 -2.54 -46.89
N GLU A 438 -12.17 -3.38 -47.91
CA GLU A 438 -10.87 -3.68 -48.53
C GLU A 438 -10.23 -2.44 -49.17
N VAL A 439 -11.01 -1.62 -49.86
CA VAL A 439 -10.52 -0.35 -50.43
C VAL A 439 -10.07 0.60 -49.33
N SER A 440 -10.85 0.75 -48.25
CA SER A 440 -10.47 1.63 -47.13
C SER A 440 -9.19 1.14 -46.42
N ALA A 441 -9.07 -0.18 -46.18
CA ALA A 441 -7.90 -0.76 -45.55
C ALA A 441 -6.66 -0.65 -46.45
N GLY A 442 -6.82 -0.93 -47.75
CA GLY A 442 -5.74 -0.83 -48.73
C GLY A 442 -5.24 0.60 -48.91
N LEU A 443 -6.12 1.61 -48.89
CA LEU A 443 -5.72 3.02 -48.99
C LEU A 443 -4.97 3.53 -47.77
N LEU A 444 -5.26 3.00 -46.57
CA LEU A 444 -4.50 3.31 -45.37
C LEU A 444 -3.10 2.69 -45.38
N ALA A 445 -2.93 1.57 -46.08
CA ALA A 445 -1.67 0.82 -46.17
C ALA A 445 -0.80 1.21 -47.38
N ALA A 446 -1.35 1.94 -48.35
CA ALA A 446 -0.61 2.35 -49.54
C ALA A 446 0.32 3.54 -49.24
N ASP A 447 1.59 3.42 -49.60
CA ASP A 447 2.62 4.44 -49.40
C ASP A 447 2.90 5.25 -50.68
N SER A 448 2.39 4.78 -51.82
CA SER A 448 2.55 5.41 -53.13
C SER A 448 1.25 5.51 -53.92
N VAL A 449 1.22 6.44 -54.90
CA VAL A 449 0.09 6.62 -55.82
C VAL A 449 -0.18 5.34 -56.63
N ASP A 450 0.87 4.62 -57.02
CA ASP A 450 0.75 3.40 -57.83
C ASP A 450 0.12 2.25 -57.03
N GLU A 451 0.44 2.13 -55.73
CA GLU A 451 -0.18 1.17 -54.81
C GLU A 451 -1.65 1.51 -54.56
N ALA A 452 -1.98 2.80 -54.37
CA ALA A 452 -3.37 3.23 -54.22
C ALA A 452 -4.21 2.91 -55.47
N GLN A 453 -3.66 3.12 -56.68
CA GLN A 453 -4.31 2.70 -57.94
C GLN A 453 -4.42 1.18 -58.06
N GLN A 454 -3.52 0.42 -57.46
CA GLN A 454 -3.59 -1.04 -57.47
C GLN A 454 -4.72 -1.55 -56.57
N VAL A 455 -4.94 -0.94 -55.41
CA VAL A 455 -6.09 -1.23 -54.52
C VAL A 455 -7.42 -1.05 -55.28
N PHE A 456 -7.58 0.05 -56.03
CA PHE A 456 -8.79 0.27 -56.83
C PHE A 456 -8.95 -0.70 -58.00
N ARG A 457 -7.85 -1.13 -58.64
CA ARG A 457 -7.88 -2.14 -59.71
C ARG A 457 -8.28 -3.53 -59.18
N THR A 458 -7.82 -3.91 -58.00
CA THR A 458 -8.23 -5.16 -57.35
C THR A 458 -9.72 -5.10 -57.01
N ALA A 459 -10.17 -4.04 -56.34
CA ALA A 459 -11.58 -3.85 -55.99
C ALA A 459 -12.52 -3.80 -57.22
N GLN A 460 -12.06 -3.25 -58.35
CA GLN A 460 -12.81 -3.29 -59.61
C GLN A 460 -12.97 -4.72 -60.14
N THR A 461 -11.93 -5.54 -59.98
CA THR A 461 -11.93 -6.94 -60.40
C THR A 461 -12.90 -7.77 -59.55
N ASP A 462 -12.89 -7.53 -58.24
CA ASP A 462 -13.76 -8.24 -57.28
C ASP A 462 -15.24 -7.86 -57.49
N LEU A 463 -15.52 -6.58 -57.77
CA LEU A 463 -16.85 -6.12 -58.17
C LEU A 463 -17.37 -6.78 -59.45
N LEU A 464 -16.50 -6.95 -60.45
CA LEU A 464 -16.86 -7.63 -61.70
C LEU A 464 -17.05 -9.13 -61.50
N ALA A 465 -16.29 -9.76 -60.60
CA ALA A 465 -16.45 -11.16 -60.23
C ALA A 465 -17.77 -11.43 -59.48
N LEU A 466 -18.16 -10.52 -58.58
CA LEU A 466 -19.43 -10.57 -57.86
C LEU A 466 -20.64 -10.39 -58.78
N GLY A 467 -20.52 -9.55 -59.82
CA GLY A 467 -21.57 -9.38 -60.84
C GLY A 467 -21.72 -10.56 -61.82
N ALA A 468 -20.67 -11.36 -62.02
CA ALA A 468 -20.68 -12.52 -62.92
C ALA A 468 -21.20 -13.82 -62.28
N GLY A 469 -21.27 -13.89 -60.95
CA GLY A 469 -21.78 -15.04 -60.20
C GLY A 469 -23.29 -15.03 -59.92
N GLY A 470 -24.01 -13.99 -60.37
CA GLY A 470 -25.44 -13.77 -60.11
C GLY A 470 -26.28 -13.63 -61.37
N GLY A 471 -26.00 -14.43 -62.41
CA GLY A 471 -26.78 -14.54 -63.64
C GLY A 471 -27.39 -15.91 -63.84
#